data_AF-A0A6L2MIJ8-F1
#
_entry.id   AF-A0A6L2MIJ8-F1
#
_cell.length_a   1.000
_cell.length_b   1.000
_cell.length_c   1.000
_cell.angle_alpha   90.00
_cell.angle_beta   90.00
_cell.angle_gamma   90.00
#
_symmetry.space_group_name_H-M   'P 1'
#
loop_
_entity.id
_entity.type
_entity.pdbx_description
1 polymer ?
#
loop_
_entity_poly.entity_id
_entity_poly.type
_entity_poly.pdbx_seq_one_letter_code
_entity_poly.pdbx_strand_id
1 'polypeptide(L)'
;MREKLVVERIAREKNEVNRAIIEEWDGVQATIDADKQLAKKIQAQEREQLSIKERSKLLAELIESRRKYFAAKRAEEIRNKPPTKAQQKSLMCTYMKNMEGFKQKDFKGKSFDDIKKMFDKVYKRVNTFVDMNIENVKESLKKTQVDVTEGSSKRAGQELEQESAKKQKLDE
;
A
#
# COMPACT_ATOMS: atom_id res chain seq x y z
N MET A 1 -54.04 60.63 56.62
CA MET A 1 -54.65 60.55 55.27
C MET A 1 -53.59 60.65 54.16
N ARG A 2 -52.60 61.56 54.25
CA ARG A 2 -51.53 61.71 53.24
C ARG A 2 -50.58 60.50 53.12
N GLU A 3 -50.20 59.88 54.23
CA GLU A 3 -49.27 58.72 54.22
C GLU A 3 -49.84 57.50 53.48
N LYS A 4 -51.13 57.19 53.65
CA LYS A 4 -51.78 56.08 52.92
C LYS A 4 -51.74 56.27 51.39
N LEU A 5 -51.94 57.50 50.91
CA LEU A 5 -51.89 57.84 49.48
C LEU A 5 -50.49 57.72 48.89
N VAL A 6 -49.44 58.00 49.67
CA VAL A 6 -48.04 57.86 49.24
C VAL A 6 -47.66 56.39 49.10
N VAL A 7 -48.03 55.55 50.08
CA VAL A 7 -47.77 54.10 50.04
C VAL A 7 -48.46 53.44 48.84
N GLU A 8 -49.71 53.83 48.55
CA GLU A 8 -50.47 53.30 47.42
C GLU A 8 -49.90 53.71 46.06
N ARG A 9 -49.30 54.90 45.95
CA ARG A 9 -48.58 55.34 44.74
C ARG A 9 -47.31 54.52 44.51
N ILE A 10 -46.51 54.31 45.56
CA ILE A 10 -45.29 53.49 45.49
C ILE A 10 -45.61 52.05 45.11
N ALA A 11 -46.71 51.49 45.62
CA ALA A 11 -47.16 50.15 45.26
C ALA A 11 -47.54 50.04 43.78
N ARG A 12 -48.21 51.04 43.21
CA ARG A 12 -48.55 51.07 41.77
C ARG A 12 -47.31 51.19 40.88
N GLU A 13 -46.39 52.09 41.20
CA GLU A 13 -45.13 52.23 40.45
C GLU A 13 -44.31 50.93 40.48
N LYS A 14 -44.22 50.25 41.63
CA LYS A 14 -43.56 48.94 41.72
C LYS A 14 -44.23 47.88 40.84
N ASN A 15 -45.57 47.85 40.81
CA ASN A 15 -46.31 46.92 39.97
C ASN A 15 -46.12 47.20 38.47
N GLU A 16 -46.02 48.47 38.09
CA GLU A 16 -45.79 48.90 36.71
C GLU A 16 -44.38 48.56 36.23
N VAL A 17 -43.37 48.80 37.06
CA VAL A 17 -41.98 48.38 36.80
C VAL A 17 -41.87 46.86 36.70
N ASN A 18 -42.52 46.12 37.61
CA ASN A 18 -42.51 44.65 37.55
C ASN A 18 -43.18 44.12 36.28
N ARG A 19 -44.26 44.76 35.81
CA ARG A 19 -44.90 44.41 34.54
C ARG A 19 -43.96 44.64 33.36
N ALA A 20 -43.31 45.80 33.29
CA ALA A 20 -42.36 46.12 32.23
C ALA A 20 -41.19 45.13 32.19
N ILE A 21 -40.67 44.73 33.35
CA ILE A 21 -39.63 43.71 33.46
C ILE A 21 -40.11 42.36 32.92
N ILE A 22 -41.33 41.93 33.26
CA ILE A 22 -41.89 40.66 32.74
C ILE A 22 -42.03 40.70 31.22
N GLU A 23 -42.52 41.80 30.66
CA GLU A 23 -42.66 41.97 29.19
C GLU A 23 -41.30 41.93 28.49
N GLU A 24 -40.25 42.51 29.08
CA GLU A 24 -38.88 42.45 28.56
C GLU A 24 -38.31 41.02 28.62
N TRP A 25 -38.51 40.31 29.72
CA TRP A 25 -38.09 38.91 29.87
C TRP A 25 -38.82 37.97 28.90
N ASP A 26 -40.11 38.17 28.67
CA ASP A 26 -40.88 37.40 27.69
C ASP A 26 -40.32 37.61 26.27
N GLY A 27 -39.91 38.84 25.94
CA GLY A 27 -39.24 39.17 24.67
C GLY A 27 -37.90 38.45 24.51
N VAL A 28 -37.06 38.44 25.55
CA VAL A 28 -35.77 37.71 25.55
C VAL A 28 -35.98 36.20 25.48
N GLN A 29 -37.01 35.67 26.12
CA GLN A 29 -37.31 34.25 26.05
C GLN A 29 -37.77 33.84 24.64
N ALA A 30 -38.57 34.69 23.98
CA ALA A 30 -39.00 34.46 22.61
C ALA A 30 -37.83 34.45 21.61
N THR A 31 -36.82 35.30 21.78
CA THR A 31 -35.61 35.30 20.94
C THR A 31 -34.76 34.05 21.16
N ILE A 32 -34.56 33.63 22.42
CA ILE A 32 -33.85 32.40 22.76
C ILE A 32 -34.53 31.18 22.12
N ASP A 33 -35.87 31.11 22.17
CA ASP A 33 -36.61 30.00 21.58
C ASP A 33 -36.55 30.02 20.04
N ALA A 34 -36.60 31.19 19.41
CA ALA A 34 -36.44 31.33 17.97
C ALA A 34 -35.05 30.87 17.50
N ASP A 35 -33.99 31.31 18.18
CA ASP A 35 -32.61 30.92 17.87
C ASP A 35 -32.38 29.43 18.07
N LYS A 36 -32.95 28.84 19.12
CA LYS A 36 -32.91 27.40 19.38
C LYS A 36 -33.58 26.59 18.26
N GLN A 37 -34.70 27.08 17.72
CA GLN A 37 -35.37 26.44 16.58
C GLN A 37 -34.55 26.59 15.29
N LEU A 38 -33.94 27.75 15.06
CA LEU A 38 -33.06 27.99 13.91
C LEU A 38 -31.83 27.07 13.95
N ALA A 39 -31.17 26.95 15.10
CA ALA A 39 -30.03 26.06 15.29
C ALA A 39 -30.39 24.58 15.01
N LYS A 40 -31.57 24.12 15.47
CA LYS A 40 -32.06 22.77 15.17
C LYS A 40 -32.27 22.55 13.67
N LYS A 41 -32.82 23.53 12.94
CA LYS A 41 -33.02 23.46 11.49
C LYS A 41 -31.69 23.40 10.74
N ILE A 42 -30.73 24.26 11.10
CA ILE A 42 -29.39 24.26 10.51
C ILE A 42 -28.71 22.90 10.72
N GLN A 43 -28.75 22.37 11.94
CA GLN A 43 -28.15 21.07 12.25
C GLN A 43 -28.82 19.89 11.51
N ALA A 44 -30.14 19.93 11.31
CA ALA A 44 -30.86 18.93 10.51
C ALA A 44 -30.47 19.01 9.02
N GLN A 45 -30.39 20.24 8.49
CA GLN A 45 -29.99 20.51 7.11
C GLN A 45 -28.54 20.06 6.85
N GLU A 46 -27.60 20.30 7.76
CA GLU A 46 -26.22 19.82 7.67
C GLU A 46 -26.13 18.28 7.68
N ARG A 47 -26.95 17.62 8.51
CA ARG A 47 -27.02 16.15 8.56
C ARG A 47 -27.59 15.53 7.28
N GLU A 48 -28.50 16.23 6.62
CA GLU A 48 -28.99 15.90 5.28
C GLU A 48 -27.98 16.26 4.17
N GLN A 49 -27.17 17.30 4.37
CA GLN A 49 -26.16 17.78 3.42
C GLN A 49 -24.93 16.88 3.27
N LEU A 50 -24.70 15.91 4.17
CA LEU A 50 -24.08 14.63 3.77
C LEU A 50 -25.04 13.94 2.80
N SER A 51 -25.16 14.57 1.63
CA SER A 51 -26.24 14.40 0.68
C SER A 51 -26.26 12.94 0.30
N ILE A 52 -27.45 12.40 0.06
CA ILE A 52 -27.60 11.10 -0.60
C ILE A 52 -26.64 11.02 -1.80
N LYS A 53 -26.38 12.13 -2.48
CA LYS A 53 -25.38 12.27 -3.55
C LYS A 53 -23.93 12.01 -3.09
N GLU A 54 -23.48 12.62 -1.99
CA GLU A 54 -22.12 12.43 -1.47
C GLU A 54 -21.92 11.02 -0.90
N ARG A 55 -22.92 10.50 -0.18
CA ARG A 55 -22.92 9.11 0.30
C ARG A 55 -22.89 8.12 -0.86
N SER A 56 -23.65 8.38 -1.92
CA SER A 56 -23.63 7.57 -3.14
C SER A 56 -22.28 7.65 -3.86
N LYS A 57 -21.65 8.83 -3.91
CA LYS A 57 -20.31 9.01 -4.49
C LYS A 57 -19.27 8.21 -3.72
N LEU A 58 -19.22 8.34 -2.39
CA LEU A 58 -18.31 7.58 -1.54
C LEU A 58 -18.54 6.06 -1.64
N LEU A 59 -19.80 5.62 -1.74
CA LEU A 59 -20.12 4.22 -1.95
C LEU A 59 -19.62 3.71 -3.30
N ALA A 60 -19.79 4.50 -4.37
CA ALA A 60 -19.27 4.17 -5.70
C ALA A 60 -17.74 4.07 -5.71
N GLU A 61 -17.05 5.05 -5.11
CA GLU A 61 -15.59 5.06 -4.97
C GLU A 61 -15.08 3.84 -4.17
N LEU A 62 -15.79 3.45 -3.10
CA LEU A 62 -15.49 2.26 -2.31
C LEU A 62 -15.66 0.97 -3.13
N ILE A 63 -16.75 0.83 -3.88
CA ILE A 63 -17.00 -0.33 -4.75
C ILE A 63 -15.91 -0.42 -5.83
N GLU A 64 -15.54 0.70 -6.45
CA GLU A 64 -14.52 0.74 -7.48
C GLU A 64 -13.15 0.35 -6.94
N SER A 65 -12.76 0.91 -5.79
CA SER A 65 -11.51 0.58 -5.11
C SER A 65 -11.45 -0.90 -4.74
N ARG A 66 -12.55 -1.47 -4.25
CA ARG A 66 -12.65 -2.90 -3.92
C ARG A 66 -12.55 -3.79 -5.16
N ARG A 67 -13.19 -3.42 -6.28
CA ARG A 67 -13.04 -4.13 -7.57
C ARG A 67 -11.60 -4.12 -8.06
N LYS A 68 -10.92 -2.98 -8.00
CA LYS A 68 -9.50 -2.84 -8.36
C LYS A 68 -8.61 -3.72 -7.49
N TYR A 69 -8.81 -3.70 -6.16
CA TYR A 69 -8.08 -4.56 -5.23
C TYR A 69 -8.21 -6.06 -5.57
N PHE A 70 -9.43 -6.56 -5.79
CA PHE A 70 -9.63 -7.98 -6.13
C PHE A 70 -9.13 -8.33 -7.53
N ALA A 71 -9.16 -7.40 -8.49
CA ALA A 71 -8.53 -7.60 -9.80
C ALA A 71 -7.00 -7.74 -9.66
N ALA A 72 -6.36 -6.85 -8.91
CA ALA A 72 -4.93 -6.91 -8.62
C ALA A 72 -4.55 -8.21 -7.90
N LYS A 73 -5.30 -8.60 -6.87
CA LYS A 73 -5.07 -9.85 -6.12
C LYS A 73 -5.17 -11.08 -7.01
N ARG A 74 -6.16 -11.16 -7.91
CA ARG A 74 -6.29 -12.25 -8.88
C ARG A 74 -5.14 -12.27 -9.88
N ALA A 75 -4.72 -11.10 -10.37
CA ALA A 75 -3.59 -11.01 -11.28
C ALA A 75 -2.29 -11.47 -10.61
N GLU A 76 -2.07 -11.09 -9.35
CA GLU A 76 -0.94 -11.55 -8.55
C GLU A 76 -0.98 -13.08 -8.33
N GLU A 77 -2.14 -13.63 -7.97
CA GLU A 77 -2.32 -15.08 -7.83
C GLU A 77 -2.02 -15.85 -9.12
N ILE A 78 -2.44 -15.32 -10.27
CA ILE A 78 -2.13 -15.90 -11.59
C ILE A 78 -0.62 -15.86 -11.87
N ARG A 79 0.05 -14.75 -11.56
CA ARG A 79 1.50 -14.58 -11.77
C ARG A 79 2.33 -15.48 -10.86
N ASN A 80 1.88 -15.68 -9.63
CA ASN A 80 2.56 -16.53 -8.64
C ASN A 80 2.20 -18.02 -8.77
N LYS A 81 1.38 -18.39 -9.76
CA LYS A 81 1.02 -19.78 -9.99
C LYS A 81 2.26 -20.58 -10.39
N PRO A 82 2.56 -21.68 -9.70
CA PRO A 82 3.69 -22.52 -10.07
C PRO A 82 3.51 -23.04 -11.50
N PRO A 83 4.60 -23.16 -12.29
CA PRO A 83 4.53 -23.70 -13.63
C PRO A 83 3.86 -25.08 -13.65
N THR A 84 2.96 -25.28 -14.61
CA THR A 84 2.32 -26.58 -14.82
C THR A 84 3.35 -27.65 -15.22
N LYS A 85 3.04 -28.93 -14.99
CA LYS A 85 3.91 -30.05 -15.43
C LYS A 85 4.23 -29.99 -16.94
N ALA A 86 3.29 -29.52 -17.75
CA ALA A 86 3.50 -29.34 -19.19
C ALA A 86 4.49 -28.21 -19.51
N GLN A 87 4.39 -27.07 -18.82
CA GLN A 87 5.34 -25.95 -18.95
C GLN A 87 6.74 -26.37 -18.47
N GLN A 88 6.84 -27.05 -17.33
CA GLN A 88 8.12 -27.58 -16.82
C GLN A 88 8.73 -28.58 -17.80
N LYS A 89 7.94 -29.51 -18.33
CA LYS A 89 8.38 -30.47 -19.36
C LYS A 89 8.88 -29.76 -20.61
N SER A 90 8.17 -28.74 -21.08
CA SER A 90 8.59 -27.93 -22.23
C SER A 90 9.94 -27.25 -21.98
N LEU A 91 10.10 -26.62 -20.82
CA LEU A 91 11.34 -25.97 -20.42
C LEU A 91 12.53 -26.94 -20.34
N MET A 92 12.34 -28.09 -19.68
CA MET A 92 13.36 -29.15 -19.57
C MET A 92 13.77 -29.66 -20.96
N CYS A 93 12.81 -29.92 -21.84
CA CYS A 93 13.07 -30.34 -23.22
C CYS A 93 13.86 -29.27 -23.98
N THR A 94 13.44 -28.00 -23.91
CA THR A 94 14.13 -26.89 -24.58
C THR A 94 15.57 -26.74 -24.10
N TYR A 95 15.81 -26.84 -22.79
CA TYR A 95 17.16 -26.83 -22.24
C TYR A 95 18.01 -27.97 -22.80
N MET A 96 17.52 -29.22 -22.75
CA MET A 96 18.27 -30.37 -23.27
C MET A 96 18.55 -30.29 -24.77
N LYS A 97 17.62 -29.73 -25.57
CA LYS A 97 17.85 -29.45 -27.00
C LYS A 97 19.05 -28.52 -27.20
N ASN A 98 19.16 -27.48 -26.38
CA ASN A 98 20.22 -26.48 -26.49
C ASN A 98 21.56 -26.99 -25.94
N MET A 99 21.56 -27.78 -24.87
CA MET A 99 22.78 -28.22 -24.20
C MET A 99 23.43 -29.46 -24.81
N GLU A 100 22.63 -30.48 -25.13
CA GLU A 100 23.13 -31.78 -25.61
C GLU A 100 22.61 -32.13 -27.02
N GLY A 101 21.92 -31.20 -27.71
CA GLY A 101 21.49 -31.39 -29.09
C GLY A 101 20.32 -32.37 -29.28
N PHE A 102 19.54 -32.64 -28.21
CA PHE A 102 18.36 -33.50 -28.29
C PHE A 102 17.36 -32.99 -29.35
N LYS A 103 16.59 -33.91 -29.94
CA LYS A 103 15.55 -33.64 -30.93
C LYS A 103 14.16 -33.88 -30.34
N GLN A 104 13.13 -33.28 -30.92
CA GLN A 104 11.75 -33.45 -30.44
C GLN A 104 11.29 -34.92 -30.42
N LYS A 105 11.77 -35.73 -31.38
CA LYS A 105 11.51 -37.17 -31.44
C LYS A 105 11.98 -37.92 -30.18
N ASP A 106 13.01 -37.44 -29.50
CA ASP A 106 13.59 -38.10 -28.31
C ASP A 106 12.71 -37.93 -27.07
N PHE A 107 11.77 -36.98 -27.12
CA PHE A 107 10.79 -36.71 -26.06
C PHE A 107 9.39 -37.23 -26.39
N LYS A 108 9.15 -37.65 -27.64
CA LYS A 108 7.83 -38.12 -28.10
C LYS A 108 7.47 -39.42 -27.37
N GLY A 109 6.27 -39.48 -26.80
CA GLY A 109 5.79 -40.64 -26.04
C GLY A 109 6.35 -40.80 -24.62
N LYS A 110 7.29 -39.94 -24.18
CA LYS A 110 7.88 -40.04 -22.84
C LYS A 110 7.03 -39.35 -21.77
N SER A 111 6.98 -39.95 -20.58
CA SER A 111 6.29 -39.36 -19.42
C SER A 111 7.01 -38.11 -18.90
N PHE A 112 6.40 -37.40 -17.96
CA PHE A 112 7.07 -36.28 -17.27
C PHE A 112 8.29 -36.77 -16.49
N ASP A 113 8.16 -37.90 -15.78
CA ASP A 113 9.21 -38.43 -14.90
C ASP A 113 10.41 -38.93 -15.71
N ASP A 114 10.18 -39.56 -16.87
CA ASP A 114 11.26 -39.96 -17.78
C ASP A 114 12.06 -38.75 -18.27
N ILE A 115 11.37 -37.66 -18.62
CA ILE A 115 11.99 -36.42 -19.09
C ILE A 115 12.75 -35.73 -17.98
N LYS A 116 12.19 -35.69 -16.77
CA LYS A 116 12.87 -35.15 -15.59
C LYS A 116 14.16 -35.94 -15.29
N LYS A 117 14.12 -37.27 -15.33
CA LYS A 117 15.30 -38.12 -15.13
C LYS A 117 16.38 -37.90 -16.19
N MET A 118 16.01 -37.65 -17.44
CA MET A 118 16.97 -37.26 -18.49
C MET A 118 17.56 -35.88 -18.21
N PHE A 119 16.71 -34.90 -17.89
CA PHE A 119 17.12 -33.54 -17.57
C PHE A 119 18.12 -33.51 -16.42
N ASP A 120 17.87 -34.23 -15.32
CA ASP A 120 18.77 -34.26 -14.16
C ASP A 120 20.17 -34.79 -14.52
N LYS A 121 20.26 -35.73 -15.46
CA LYS A 121 21.56 -36.25 -15.95
C LYS A 121 22.30 -35.20 -16.76
N VAL A 122 21.61 -34.55 -17.71
CA VAL A 122 22.18 -33.48 -18.54
C VAL A 122 22.61 -32.31 -17.67
N TYR A 123 21.72 -31.86 -16.78
CA TYR A 123 21.96 -30.76 -15.85
C TYR A 123 23.15 -31.04 -14.92
N LYS A 124 23.27 -32.27 -14.39
CA LYS A 124 24.46 -32.68 -13.62
C LYS A 124 25.72 -32.59 -14.46
N ARG A 125 25.75 -33.13 -15.68
CA ARG A 125 26.95 -33.06 -16.55
C ARG A 125 27.36 -31.63 -16.85
N VAL A 126 26.40 -30.77 -17.21
CA VAL A 126 26.64 -29.34 -17.45
C VAL A 126 27.21 -28.67 -16.20
N ASN A 127 26.63 -28.92 -15.03
CA ASN A 127 27.12 -28.32 -13.79
C ASN A 127 28.47 -28.89 -13.33
N THR A 128 28.76 -30.17 -13.60
CA THR A 128 30.09 -30.76 -13.38
C THR A 128 31.14 -30.20 -14.35
N PHE A 129 30.70 -29.65 -15.49
CA PHE A 129 31.57 -28.95 -16.44
C PHE A 129 31.87 -27.49 -16.02
N VAL A 130 31.22 -26.97 -14.97
CA VAL A 130 31.52 -25.64 -14.41
C VAL A 130 32.76 -25.69 -13.50
N ASP A 131 33.90 -25.49 -14.17
CA ASP A 131 35.15 -24.80 -13.82
C ASP A 131 36.19 -25.38 -12.83
N MET A 132 37.30 -25.87 -13.41
CA MET A 132 38.68 -25.86 -12.87
C MET A 132 39.10 -24.49 -12.27
N ASN A 133 38.40 -23.41 -12.59
CA ASN A 133 38.70 -22.06 -12.12
C ASN A 133 38.11 -21.71 -10.74
N ILE A 134 37.03 -22.37 -10.29
CA ILE A 134 36.48 -22.11 -8.95
C ILE A 134 37.45 -22.60 -7.86
N GLU A 135 38.15 -23.71 -8.11
CA GLU A 135 39.16 -24.24 -7.20
C GLU A 135 40.40 -23.35 -7.14
N ASN A 136 40.89 -22.84 -8.28
CA ASN A 136 42.00 -21.87 -8.36
C ASN A 136 41.68 -20.52 -7.69
N VAL A 137 40.45 -20.01 -7.81
CA VAL A 137 40.01 -18.78 -7.13
C VAL A 137 39.86 -19.00 -5.62
N LYS A 138 39.40 -20.18 -5.18
CA LYS A 138 39.33 -20.53 -3.75
C LYS A 138 40.71 -20.76 -3.14
N GLU A 139 41.64 -21.34 -3.90
CA GLU A 139 43.03 -21.53 -3.49
C GLU A 139 43.78 -20.20 -3.44
N SER A 140 43.58 -19.29 -4.40
CA SER A 140 44.17 -17.95 -4.37
C SER A 140 43.60 -17.10 -3.23
N LEU A 141 42.31 -17.17 -2.92
CA LEU A 141 41.75 -16.52 -1.71
C LEU A 141 42.35 -17.07 -0.41
N LYS A 142 42.59 -18.38 -0.32
CA LYS A 142 43.25 -18.98 0.85
C LYS A 142 44.72 -18.58 0.96
N LYS A 143 45.45 -18.49 -0.15
CA LYS A 143 46.85 -17.98 -0.19
C LYS A 143 46.93 -16.50 0.18
N THR A 144 46.03 -15.66 -0.32
CA THR A 144 46.02 -14.23 -0.02
C THR A 144 45.64 -13.94 1.44
N GLN A 145 44.77 -14.74 2.08
CA GLN A 145 44.45 -14.56 3.50
C GLN A 145 45.61 -14.95 4.43
N VAL A 146 46.49 -15.86 4.02
CA VAL A 146 47.71 -16.24 4.78
C VAL A 146 48.78 -15.16 4.65
N ASP A 147 48.98 -14.56 3.47
CA ASP A 147 49.97 -13.48 3.27
C ASP A 147 49.57 -12.12 3.88
N VAL A 148 48.27 -11.81 4.01
CA VAL A 148 47.80 -10.49 4.49
C VAL A 148 47.91 -10.33 6.02
N THR A 149 48.02 -11.42 6.80
CA THR A 149 48.16 -11.31 8.27
C THR A 149 49.60 -11.15 8.76
N GLU A 150 50.63 -11.36 7.93
CA GLU A 150 52.03 -11.38 8.39
C GLU A 150 52.93 -10.27 7.81
N GLY A 151 52.44 -9.39 6.93
CA GLY A 151 53.32 -8.42 6.24
C GLY A 151 52.72 -7.04 5.97
N SER A 152 53.18 -6.04 6.75
CA SER A 152 53.18 -4.59 6.46
C SER A 152 51.81 -3.88 6.50
N SER A 153 51.50 -2.99 7.45
CA SER A 153 52.23 -1.82 7.96
C SER A 153 52.79 -0.90 6.86
N LYS A 154 52.03 0.19 6.60
CA LYS A 154 52.37 1.45 5.91
C LYS A 154 52.35 1.48 4.38
N ARG A 155 51.29 2.06 3.80
CA ARG A 155 51.30 3.40 3.16
C ARG A 155 49.94 3.80 2.55
N ALA A 156 49.75 5.09 2.37
CA ALA A 156 48.49 5.81 2.23
C ALA A 156 48.02 6.03 0.77
N GLY A 157 46.69 6.13 0.61
CA GLY A 157 45.96 7.01 -0.32
C GLY A 157 45.89 6.61 -1.80
N GLN A 158 44.68 6.27 -2.29
CA GLN A 158 43.96 7.09 -3.29
C GLN A 158 42.51 6.57 -3.48
N GLU A 159 41.55 7.46 -3.23
CA GLU A 159 40.10 7.39 -3.51
C GLU A 159 39.86 7.42 -5.03
N LEU A 160 38.91 6.64 -5.58
CA LEU A 160 38.25 6.91 -6.86
C LEU A 160 36.99 6.05 -7.07
N GLU A 161 36.02 6.69 -7.71
CA GLU A 161 34.57 6.47 -7.67
C GLU A 161 34.06 5.29 -8.53
N GLN A 162 32.98 4.64 -8.11
CA GLN A 162 32.21 3.70 -8.94
C GLN A 162 31.25 4.47 -9.84
N GLU A 163 31.61 4.63 -11.11
CA GLU A 163 30.73 5.16 -12.15
C GLU A 163 29.73 4.09 -12.63
N SER A 164 28.45 4.26 -12.29
CA SER A 164 27.35 3.41 -12.76
C SER A 164 26.96 3.78 -14.20
N ALA A 165 27.35 2.95 -15.17
CA ALA A 165 26.97 3.13 -16.57
C ALA A 165 25.54 2.63 -16.87
N LYS A 166 24.64 3.62 -17.01
CA LYS A 166 23.55 3.82 -17.99
C LYS A 166 22.70 2.63 -18.47
N LYS A 167 21.41 2.72 -18.11
CA LYS A 167 20.25 2.18 -18.82
C LYS A 167 20.07 2.89 -20.17
N GLN A 168 19.75 2.16 -21.23
CA GLN A 168 19.22 2.72 -22.46
C GLN A 168 17.78 2.24 -22.64
N LYS A 169 16.83 3.17 -22.48
CA LYS A 169 15.49 3.10 -23.08
C LYS A 169 15.57 3.88 -24.39
N LEU A 170 15.01 3.33 -25.45
CA LEU A 170 14.74 4.03 -26.70
C LEU A 170 13.25 3.85 -26.93
N ASP A 171 12.53 4.96 -26.93
CA ASP A 171 11.13 5.07 -27.29
C ASP A 171 11.04 6.31 -28.17
N GLU A 172 10.69 6.10 -29.44
CA GLU A 172 9.75 6.92 -30.20
C GLU A 172 9.11 6.07 -31.30
#